data_AF-A0A5J5AE67-F1
#
_entry.id   AF-A0A5J5AE67-F1
#
_cell.length_a   1.000
_cell.length_b   1.000
_cell.length_c   1.000
_cell.angle_alpha   90.00
_cell.angle_beta   90.00
_cell.angle_gamma   90.00
#
_symmetry.space_group_name_H-M   'P 1'
#
loop_
_entity.id
_entity.type
_entity.pdbx_description
1 polymer ?
#
loop_
_entity_poly.entity_id
_entity_poly.type
_entity_poly.pdbx_seq_one_letter_code
_entity_poly.pdbx_strand_id
1 'polypeptide(L)'
;MVQLQLLDAFLASHLEIMASMSMSFGDTTNGCMSTGPHYNPAAKEHGAPEDENRHAGDLGNVTVGEDGTVNITIVDKQIPLCGANSIIGRAVVVHADPDDLGKGGHELSKSTGNAGGRVACGIIGLQG
;
A
#
# COMPACT_ATOMS: atom_id res chain seq x y z
N MET A 1 -3.98 7.70 -14.01
CA MET A 1 -3.76 8.49 -12.78
C MET A 1 -4.70 7.93 -11.74
N VAL A 2 -4.18 7.27 -10.71
CA VAL A 2 -4.99 6.72 -9.63
C VAL A 2 -4.92 7.73 -8.50
N GLN A 3 -5.93 8.58 -8.37
CA GLN A 3 -6.00 9.51 -7.24
C GLN A 3 -6.60 8.74 -6.05
N LEU A 4 -5.73 8.34 -5.12
CA LEU A 4 -6.16 7.66 -3.91
C LEU A 4 -6.44 8.71 -2.84
N GLN A 5 -7.71 8.96 -2.54
CA GLN A 5 -8.09 9.80 -1.40
C GLN A 5 -8.38 8.86 -0.21
N LEU A 6 -7.49 8.86 0.78
CA LEU A 6 -7.71 8.21 2.06
C LEU A 6 -8.41 9.22 2.98
N LEU A 7 -9.74 9.28 2.89
CA LEU A 7 -10.53 9.95 3.93
C LEU A 7 -10.72 8.97 5.08
N ASP A 8 -10.35 9.40 6.29
CA ASP A 8 -10.60 8.74 7.56
C ASP A 8 -9.70 7.53 7.89
N ALA A 9 -8.39 7.77 8.01
CA ALA A 9 -7.52 6.90 8.79
C ALA A 9 -7.18 7.61 10.11
N PHE A 10 -7.82 7.21 11.22
CA PHE A 10 -7.47 7.69 12.56
C PHE A 10 -6.05 7.23 12.92
N LEU A 11 -5.07 8.06 12.60
CA LEU A 11 -3.65 7.79 12.85
C LEU A 11 -3.05 8.93 13.65
N ALA A 12 -2.07 8.60 14.49
CA ALA A 12 -1.34 9.59 15.25
C ALA A 12 -0.66 10.60 14.30
N SER A 13 -0.81 11.89 14.61
CA SER A 13 -0.20 12.99 13.86
C SER A 13 1.32 12.82 13.74
N HIS A 14 1.90 13.17 12.58
CA HIS A 14 3.33 13.07 12.24
C HIS A 14 3.88 11.66 11.99
N LEU A 15 3.02 10.68 11.74
CA LEU A 15 3.46 9.35 11.33
C LEU A 15 3.61 9.28 9.81
N GLU A 16 4.78 8.81 9.35
CA GLU A 16 4.90 8.23 8.02
C GLU A 16 4.36 6.81 8.10
N ILE A 17 3.43 6.47 7.22
CA ILE A 17 2.82 5.15 7.17
C ILE A 17 2.90 4.61 5.76
N MET A 18 3.07 3.31 5.62
CA MET A 18 3.09 2.68 4.31
C MET A 18 1.68 2.62 3.69
N ALA A 19 1.56 2.96 2.41
CA ALA A 19 0.43 2.58 1.57
C ALA A 19 0.85 1.46 0.60
N SER A 20 0.08 0.37 0.54
CA SER A 20 0.39 -0.77 -0.33
C SER A 20 -0.84 -1.38 -0.98
N MET A 21 -0.69 -1.96 -2.17
CA MET A 21 -1.75 -2.75 -2.82
C MET A 21 -1.61 -4.22 -2.47
N SER A 22 -2.72 -4.90 -2.23
CA SER A 22 -2.73 -6.29 -1.77
C SER A 22 -2.89 -7.32 -2.90
N MET A 23 -2.35 -8.52 -2.70
CA MET A 23 -2.39 -9.61 -3.69
C MET A 23 -3.74 -10.33 -3.74
N SER A 24 -4.43 -10.51 -2.60
CA SER A 24 -5.73 -11.18 -2.58
C SER A 24 -6.79 -10.29 -3.20
N PHE A 25 -7.65 -10.87 -4.03
CA PHE A 25 -8.85 -10.19 -4.52
C PHE A 25 -9.87 -10.09 -3.40
N GLY A 26 -10.19 -8.87 -2.96
CA GLY A 26 -11.43 -8.55 -2.25
C GLY A 26 -11.59 -9.16 -0.85
N ASP A 27 -10.65 -9.97 -0.38
CA ASP A 27 -10.84 -10.74 0.84
C ASP A 27 -10.60 -9.89 2.09
N THR A 28 -11.69 -9.53 2.73
CA THR A 28 -11.75 -8.80 4.00
C THR A 28 -12.46 -9.61 5.08
N THR A 29 -12.58 -10.94 4.89
CA THR A 29 -13.30 -11.84 5.83
C THR A 29 -12.68 -11.85 7.23
N ASN A 30 -11.38 -11.62 7.35
CA ASN A 30 -10.65 -11.41 8.60
C ASN A 30 -10.03 -10.01 8.64
N GLY A 31 -10.81 -9.00 8.25
CA GLY A 31 -10.35 -7.61 8.13
C GLY A 31 -9.16 -7.50 7.16
N CYS A 32 -8.19 -6.65 7.50
CA CYS A 32 -7.05 -6.40 6.63
C CYS A 32 -6.06 -7.56 6.55
N MET A 33 -6.15 -8.56 7.44
CA MET A 33 -5.23 -9.71 7.42
C MET A 33 -5.49 -10.63 6.22
N SER A 34 -6.74 -10.72 5.77
CA SER A 34 -7.10 -11.57 4.62
C SER A 34 -6.66 -11.00 3.26
N THR A 35 -6.26 -9.73 3.20
CA THR A 35 -5.93 -9.08 1.92
C THR A 35 -4.62 -9.60 1.29
N GLY A 36 -3.85 -10.40 2.02
CA GLY A 36 -2.64 -11.07 1.51
C GLY A 36 -1.41 -10.14 1.48
N PRO A 37 -0.27 -10.59 0.91
CA PRO A 37 0.96 -9.79 0.79
C PRO A 37 0.81 -8.65 -0.22
N HIS A 38 1.88 -7.86 -0.43
CA HIS A 38 1.87 -6.81 -1.45
C HIS A 38 1.65 -7.40 -2.85
N TYR A 39 1.02 -6.63 -3.71
CA TYR A 39 0.75 -7.02 -5.08
C TYR A 39 2.05 -7.10 -5.88
N ASN A 40 2.48 -8.33 -6.18
CA ASN A 40 3.77 -8.61 -6.80
C ASN A 40 3.65 -9.57 -8.00
N PRO A 41 3.08 -9.12 -9.14
CA PRO A 41 2.96 -9.96 -10.33
C PRO A 41 4.31 -10.27 -10.99
N ALA A 42 5.35 -9.47 -10.70
CA ALA A 42 6.68 -9.61 -11.29
C ALA A 42 7.67 -10.42 -10.42
N ALA A 43 7.23 -10.94 -9.26
CA ALA A 43 8.05 -11.69 -8.31
C ALA A 43 9.35 -10.97 -7.92
N LYS A 44 9.26 -9.66 -7.68
CA LYS A 44 10.36 -8.78 -7.26
C LYS A 44 10.48 -8.72 -5.73
N GLU A 45 11.56 -8.14 -5.23
CA GLU A 45 11.68 -7.77 -3.83
C GLU A 45 10.93 -6.46 -3.54
N HIS A 46 10.66 -6.19 -2.27
CA HIS A 46 10.13 -4.91 -1.78
C HIS A 46 11.10 -3.75 -2.05
N GLY A 47 10.57 -2.59 -2.43
CA GLY A 47 11.38 -1.40 -2.71
C GLY A 47 10.59 -0.09 -2.68
N ALA A 48 11.29 1.04 -2.89
CA ALA A 48 10.62 2.34 -3.02
C ALA A 48 9.82 2.42 -4.34
N PRO A 49 8.77 3.25 -4.46
CA PRO A 49 7.99 3.41 -5.70
C PRO A 49 8.82 3.75 -6.95
N GLU A 50 9.98 4.38 -6.75
CA GLU A 50 10.87 4.84 -7.82
C GLU A 50 11.94 3.80 -8.18
N ASP A 51 12.08 2.74 -7.39
CA ASP A 51 13.06 1.68 -7.64
C ASP A 51 12.57 0.76 -8.77
N GLU A 52 13.49 0.32 -9.64
CA GLU A 52 13.16 -0.67 -10.68
C GLU A 52 12.81 -2.04 -10.09
N ASN A 53 13.48 -2.41 -8.98
CA ASN A 53 13.21 -3.61 -8.21
C ASN A 53 12.31 -3.26 -7.02
N ARG A 54 11.00 -3.41 -7.22
CA ARG A 54 9.95 -3.24 -6.22
C ARG A 54 8.76 -4.13 -6.54
N HIS A 55 7.86 -4.34 -5.59
CA HIS A 55 6.54 -4.84 -5.92
C HIS A 55 5.72 -3.79 -6.64
N ALA A 56 4.79 -4.23 -7.51
CA ALA A 56 3.87 -3.31 -8.17
C ALA A 56 2.97 -2.57 -7.18
N GLY A 57 2.68 -3.19 -6.03
CA GLY A 57 1.87 -2.61 -4.97
C GLY A 57 2.61 -1.70 -3.98
N ASP A 58 3.92 -1.51 -4.09
CA ASP A 58 4.67 -0.66 -3.15
C ASP A 58 4.47 0.82 -3.53
N LEU A 59 3.65 1.56 -2.76
CA LEU A 59 3.38 3.00 -2.99
C LEU A 59 4.14 3.91 -2.01
N GLY A 60 4.94 3.33 -1.12
CA GLY A 60 5.81 4.04 -0.19
C GLY A 60 5.05 4.65 0.99
N ASN A 61 5.66 5.67 1.60
CA ASN A 61 5.11 6.33 2.78
C ASN A 61 4.18 7.49 2.41
N VAL A 62 3.16 7.68 3.25
CA VAL A 62 2.29 8.86 3.25
C VAL A 62 2.38 9.56 4.59
N THR A 63 2.27 10.88 4.59
CA THR A 63 2.39 11.69 5.80
C THR A 63 1.01 12.00 6.38
N VAL A 64 0.83 11.68 7.65
CA VAL A 64 -0.37 12.04 8.42
C VAL A 64 -0.25 13.47 8.94
N GLY A 65 -1.22 14.32 8.59
CA GLY A 65 -1.33 15.69 9.07
C GLY A 65 -1.59 15.79 10.58
N GLU A 66 -1.46 16.99 11.13
CA GLU A 66 -1.69 17.25 12.56
C GLU A 66 -3.13 16.93 13.01
N ASP A 67 -4.09 17.02 12.09
CA ASP A 67 -5.49 16.70 12.29
C ASP A 67 -5.83 15.21 12.10
N GLY A 68 -4.82 14.36 11.85
CA GLY A 68 -4.99 12.94 11.57
C GLY A 68 -5.42 12.64 10.14
N THR A 69 -5.46 13.64 9.24
CA THR A 69 -5.87 13.43 7.85
C THR A 69 -4.68 13.15 6.93
N VAL A 70 -4.93 12.41 5.84
CA VAL A 70 -3.94 12.09 4.81
C VAL A 70 -4.48 12.54 3.45
N ASN A 71 -3.88 13.58 2.88
CA ASN A 71 -4.18 14.05 1.53
C ASN A 71 -3.03 13.69 0.60
N ILE A 72 -3.24 12.70 -0.27
CA ILE A 72 -2.19 12.21 -1.17
C ILE A 72 -2.63 12.23 -2.63
N THR A 73 -1.64 12.32 -3.51
CA THR A 73 -1.79 12.10 -4.94
C THR A 73 -0.58 11.30 -5.40
N ILE A 74 -0.82 10.04 -5.77
CA ILE A 74 0.21 9.11 -6.22
C ILE A 74 0.00 8.83 -7.69
N VAL A 75 1.05 8.93 -8.49
CA VAL A 75 1.03 8.60 -9.92
C VAL A 75 2.00 7.47 -10.18
N ASP A 76 1.46 6.29 -10.45
CA ASP A 76 2.23 5.07 -10.59
C ASP A 76 1.89 4.35 -11.92
N LYS A 77 2.89 3.67 -12.50
CA LYS A 77 2.81 2.99 -13.80
C LYS A 77 2.63 1.48 -13.70
N GLN A 78 2.77 0.89 -12.51
CA GLN A 78 2.72 -0.55 -12.25
C GLN A 78 1.35 -1.02 -11.73
N ILE A 79 0.42 -0.09 -11.47
CA ILE A 79 -0.94 -0.37 -10.96
C ILE A 79 -2.04 -0.02 -11.99
N PRO A 80 -2.17 -0.78 -13.09
CA PRO A 80 -3.19 -0.50 -14.09
C PRO A 80 -4.61 -0.78 -13.55
N LEU A 81 -5.61 -0.10 -14.09
CA LEU A 81 -7.03 -0.31 -13.75
C LEU A 81 -7.72 -1.34 -14.66
N CYS A 82 -7.00 -1.90 -15.63
CA CYS A 82 -7.52 -2.87 -16.60
C CYS A 82 -6.45 -3.90 -16.99
N GLY A 83 -6.88 -4.96 -17.67
CA GLY A 83 -6.02 -6.07 -18.09
C GLY A 83 -5.71 -7.07 -16.97
N ALA A 84 -4.80 -8.01 -17.26
CA ALA A 84 -4.47 -9.12 -16.36
C ALA A 84 -3.88 -8.66 -15.01
N ASN A 85 -3.20 -7.52 -15.01
CA ASN A 85 -2.58 -6.94 -13.82
C ASN A 85 -3.45 -5.86 -13.14
N SER A 86 -4.74 -5.83 -13.44
CA SER A 86 -5.63 -4.82 -12.85
C SER A 86 -5.62 -4.86 -11.32
N ILE A 87 -5.64 -3.66 -10.72
CA ILE A 87 -5.81 -3.50 -9.28
C ILE A 87 -7.28 -3.39 -8.83
N ILE A 88 -8.23 -3.33 -9.76
CA ILE A 88 -9.66 -3.36 -9.43
C ILE A 88 -9.99 -4.68 -8.71
N GLY A 89 -10.69 -4.57 -7.58
CA GLY A 89 -11.03 -5.70 -6.71
C GLY A 89 -9.91 -6.12 -5.76
N ARG A 90 -8.74 -5.48 -5.77
CA ARG A 90 -7.69 -5.65 -4.72
C ARG A 90 -7.93 -4.68 -3.57
N ALA A 91 -7.16 -4.78 -2.50
CA ALA A 91 -7.21 -3.82 -1.40
C ALA A 91 -6.06 -2.83 -1.45
N VAL A 92 -6.34 -1.59 -1.05
CA VAL A 92 -5.33 -0.69 -0.47
C VAL A 92 -5.18 -1.07 1.00
N VAL A 93 -3.95 -1.10 1.51
CA VAL A 93 -3.65 -1.30 2.92
C VAL A 93 -2.77 -0.15 3.41
N VAL A 94 -3.11 0.37 4.58
CA VAL A 94 -2.30 1.34 5.31
C VAL A 94 -1.69 0.63 6.51
N HIS A 95 -0.39 0.83 6.74
CA HIS A 95 0.33 0.18 7.83
C HIS A 95 0.58 1.10 9.03
N ALA A 96 0.99 0.51 10.15
CA ALA A 96 1.20 1.22 11.42
C ALA A 96 2.52 1.98 11.48
N ASP A 97 3.57 1.47 10.83
CA ASP A 97 4.93 2.01 10.90
C ASP A 97 5.41 2.49 9.51
N PRO A 98 6.44 3.34 9.47
CA PRO A 98 7.06 3.75 8.21
C PRO A 98 7.67 2.56 7.46
N ASP A 99 7.48 2.55 6.14
CA ASP A 99 8.18 1.67 5.21
C ASP A 99 9.65 2.06 5.13
N ASP A 100 10.56 1.11 5.36
CA ASP A 100 12.00 1.27 5.23
C ASP A 100 12.51 1.22 3.77
N LEU A 101 11.60 1.03 2.82
CA LEU A 101 11.80 1.00 1.38
C LEU A 101 12.76 -0.10 0.92
N GLY A 102 12.85 -1.19 1.68
CA GLY A 102 13.76 -2.30 1.43
C GLY A 102 15.21 -1.98 1.78
N LYS A 103 15.45 -0.91 2.55
CA LYS A 103 16.78 -0.34 2.84
C LYS A 103 17.12 -0.35 4.33
N GLY A 104 16.20 -0.80 5.19
CA GLY A 104 16.37 -0.79 6.65
C GLY A 104 17.29 -1.89 7.22
N GLY A 105 17.61 -2.92 6.45
CA GLY A 105 18.50 -4.02 6.88
C GLY A 105 17.85 -5.02 7.84
N HIS A 106 16.54 -4.92 8.08
CA HIS A 106 15.75 -5.92 8.81
C HIS A 106 15.41 -7.10 7.89
N GLU A 107 15.16 -8.28 8.46
CA GLU A 107 14.80 -9.47 7.66
C GLU A 107 13.50 -9.28 6.86
N LEU A 108 12.62 -8.40 7.35
CA LEU A 108 11.36 -8.05 6.70
C LEU A 108 11.47 -6.85 5.73
N SER A 109 12.63 -6.19 5.64
CA SER A 109 12.81 -5.03 4.76
C SER A 109 12.54 -5.40 3.30
N LYS A 110 13.11 -6.51 2.83
CA LYS A 110 12.98 -6.97 1.43
C LYS A 110 11.62 -7.59 1.08
N SER A 111 10.72 -7.75 2.06
CA SER A 111 9.40 -8.37 1.85
C SER A 111 8.23 -7.43 2.15
N THR A 112 8.33 -6.60 3.18
CA THR A 112 7.22 -5.77 3.67
C THR A 112 7.62 -4.34 4.02
N GLY A 113 8.89 -3.98 3.80
CA GLY A 113 9.41 -2.68 4.23
C GLY A 113 9.47 -2.53 5.75
N ASN A 114 9.27 -3.61 6.49
CA ASN A 114 9.17 -3.60 7.95
C ASN A 114 8.12 -2.59 8.50
N ALA A 115 7.06 -2.33 7.74
CA ALA A 115 6.05 -1.31 8.04
C ALA A 115 5.04 -1.70 9.16
N GLY A 116 5.25 -2.84 9.82
CA GLY A 116 4.42 -3.27 10.95
C GLY A 116 2.99 -3.69 10.56
N GLY A 117 2.08 -3.52 11.51
CA GLY A 117 0.69 -3.99 11.42
C GLY A 117 -0.18 -3.24 10.40
N ARG A 118 -1.33 -3.81 10.04
CA ARG A 118 -2.29 -3.20 9.10
C ARG A 118 -3.35 -2.43 9.88
N VAL A 119 -3.41 -1.10 9.71
CA VAL A 119 -4.33 -0.24 10.47
C VAL A 119 -5.65 -0.01 9.76
N ALA A 120 -5.64 0.02 8.43
CA ALA A 120 -6.82 0.24 7.61
C ALA A 120 -6.63 -0.44 6.25
N CYS A 121 -7.73 -0.82 5.63
CA CYS A 121 -7.73 -1.33 4.27
C CYS A 121 -9.09 -1.11 3.63
N GLY A 122 -9.11 -1.04 2.30
CA GLY A 122 -10.33 -0.88 1.52
C GLY A 122 -10.20 -1.48 0.14
N ILE A 123 -11.27 -2.11 -0.35
CA ILE A 123 -11.28 -2.70 -1.69
C ILE A 123 -11.43 -1.60 -2.74
N ILE A 124 -10.62 -1.70 -3.79
CA ILE A 124 -10.65 -0.80 -4.94
C ILE A 124 -11.85 -1.18 -5.81
N GLY A 125 -12.92 -0.41 -5.67
CA GLY A 125 -14.13 -0.52 -6.50
C GLY A 125 -14.04 0.32 -7.78
N LEU A 126 -14.98 0.07 -8.69
CA LEU A 126 -15.25 0.98 -9.80
C LEU A 126 -16.10 2.16 -9.30
N GLN A 127 -15.72 3.37 -9.70
CA GLN A 127 -16.50 4.59 -9.47
C GLN A 127 -16.93 5.15 -10.83
N GLY A 128 -18.19 5.58 -10.95
CA GLY A 128 -18.78 6.16 -12.15
C GLY A 128 -19.48 7.48 -11.88
#